data_AF-A0A850BRN7-F1
#
_entry.id   AF-A0A850BRN7-F1
#
_cell.length_a   1.000
_cell.length_b   1.000
_cell.length_c   1.000
_cell.angle_alpha   90.00
_cell.angle_beta   90.00
_cell.angle_gamma   90.00
#
_symmetry.space_group_name_H-M   'P 1'
#
loop_
_entity.id
_entity.type
_entity.pdbx_description
1 polymer ?
#
loop_
_entity_poly.entity_id
_entity_poly.type
_entity_poly.pdbx_seq_one_letter_code
_entity_poly.pdbx_strand_id
1 'polypeptide(L)' 'MTAAQYDQVIADLEEKGMGKPNGRLYHHAAAKPDGWFVMDVWQAPADLEAFATVLMPVLVKNGVTPPEPQIYRTHKVITS' A
#
# COMPACT_ATOMS: atom_id res chain seq x y z
N MET A 1 -6.32 -2.91 10.73
CA MET A 1 -6.25 -4.01 9.74
C MET A 1 -5.57 -5.19 10.40
N THR A 2 -6.16 -6.39 10.29
CA THR A 2 -5.54 -7.66 10.70
C THR A 2 -4.73 -8.26 9.56
N ALA A 3 -3.93 -9.30 9.83
CA ALA A 3 -3.21 -10.04 8.78
C ALA A 3 -4.16 -10.60 7.71
N ALA A 4 -5.27 -11.23 8.12
CA ALA A 4 -6.25 -11.77 7.18
C ALA A 4 -6.90 -10.69 6.29
N GLN A 5 -7.18 -9.51 6.85
CA GLN A 5 -7.68 -8.38 6.03
C GLN A 5 -6.61 -7.89 5.04
N TYR A 6 -5.35 -7.84 5.45
CA TYR A 6 -4.25 -7.48 4.57
C TYR A 6 -4.10 -8.48 3.42
N ASP A 7 -4.07 -9.78 3.72
CA ASP A 7 -3.93 -10.82 2.70
C ASP A 7 -5.06 -10.76 1.67
N GLN A 8 -6.30 -10.53 2.13
CA GLN A 8 -7.44 -10.38 1.23
C GLN A 8 -7.36 -9.10 0.37
N VAL A 9 -6.89 -7.99 0.93
CA VAL A 9 -6.63 -6.76 0.17
C VAL A 9 -5.58 -7.00 -0.92
N ILE A 10 -4.50 -7.73 -0.61
CA ILE A 10 -3.46 -8.05 -1.59
C ILE A 10 -4.01 -8.95 -2.70
N ALA A 11 -4.78 -9.99 -2.36
CA ALA A 11 -5.42 -10.85 -3.35
C ALA A 11 -6.36 -10.06 -4.28
N ASP A 12 -7.21 -9.20 -3.71
CA ASP A 12 -8.12 -8.34 -4.48
C ASP A 12 -7.38 -7.37 -5.42
N LEU A 13 -6.21 -6.87 -4.99
CA LEU A 13 -5.35 -6.04 -5.83
C LEU A 13 -4.69 -6.84 -6.95
N GLU A 14 -4.23 -8.06 -6.68
CA GLU A 14 -3.65 -8.97 -7.67
C GLU A 14 -4.66 -9.31 -8.77
N GLU A 15 -5.91 -9.63 -8.41
CA GLU A 15 -7.00 -9.88 -9.38
C GLU A 15 -7.26 -8.68 -10.30
N LYS A 16 -7.00 -7.45 -9.82
CA LYS A 16 -7.12 -6.21 -10.58
C LYS A 16 -5.85 -5.85 -11.36
N GLY A 17 -4.83 -6.70 -11.36
CA GLY A 17 -3.53 -6.41 -11.97
C GLY A 17 -2.69 -5.39 -11.19
N MET A 18 -3.06 -5.10 -9.95
CA MET A 18 -2.44 -4.10 -9.06
C MET A 18 -1.60 -4.73 -7.93
N GLY A 19 -1.24 -6.01 -8.03
CA GLY A 19 -0.27 -6.64 -7.11
C GLY A 19 1.13 -6.01 -7.20
N LYS A 20 1.49 -5.50 -8.37
CA LYS A 20 2.71 -4.71 -8.63
C LYS A 20 2.34 -3.44 -9.41
N PRO A 21 1.80 -2.41 -8.75
CA PRO A 21 1.38 -1.18 -9.40
C PRO A 21 2.57 -0.47 -10.01
N ASN A 22 2.34 0.24 -11.12
CA ASN A 22 3.37 0.99 -11.82
C ASN A 22 4.08 1.97 -10.87
N GLY A 23 5.40 2.09 -11.00
CA GLY A 23 6.19 3.05 -10.22
C GLY A 23 6.41 2.70 -8.74
N ARG A 24 5.82 1.63 -8.18
CA ARG A 24 6.17 1.17 -6.82
C ARG A 24 7.52 0.47 -6.81
N LEU A 25 8.51 1.09 -6.16
CA LEU A 25 9.88 0.61 -6.07
C LEU A 25 10.08 -0.36 -4.90
N TYR A 26 9.36 -0.14 -3.81
CA TYR A 26 9.45 -0.98 -2.62
C TYR A 26 8.11 -1.03 -1.90
N HIS A 27 7.81 -2.18 -1.32
CA HIS A 27 6.63 -2.41 -0.50
C HIS A 27 7.05 -3.15 0.76
N HIS A 28 6.67 -2.63 1.92
CA HIS A 28 6.90 -3.28 3.20
C HIS A 28 5.62 -3.24 4.02
N ALA A 29 5.23 -4.40 4.54
CA ALA A 29 4.07 -4.56 5.40
C ALA A 29 4.45 -5.33 6.66
N ALA A 30 3.92 -4.91 7.80
CA ALA A 30 4.16 -5.55 9.08
C ALA A 30 2.97 -5.37 10.04
N ALA A 31 2.79 -6.34 10.92
CA ALA A 31 1.95 -6.15 12.10
C ALA A 31 2.61 -5.17 13.07
N LYS A 32 1.80 -4.33 13.73
CA LYS A 32 2.21 -3.50 14.87
C LYS A 32 1.26 -3.77 16.04
N PRO A 33 1.62 -3.43 17.30
CA PRO A 33 0.81 -3.76 18.47
C PRO A 33 -0.68 -3.44 18.32
N ASP A 34 -0.98 -2.27 17.73
CA ASP A 34 -2.36 -1.79 17.55
C ASP A 34 -2.79 -1.72 16.08
N GLY A 35 -2.28 -2.61 15.22
CA GLY A 35 -2.82 -2.78 13.87
C GLY A 35 -1.79 -3.19 12.82
N TRP A 36 -1.78 -2.45 11.71
CA TRP A 36 -0.92 -2.75 10.57
C TRP A 36 -0.09 -1.54 10.17
N PHE A 37 1.08 -1.81 9.62
CA PHE A 37 2.00 -0.84 9.07
C PHE A 37 2.28 -1.21 7.61
N VAL A 38 2.19 -0.21 6.72
CA VAL A 38 2.60 -0.32 5.33
C VAL A 38 3.46 0.88 5.00
N MET A 39 4.58 0.65 4.31
CA MET A 39 5.42 1.67 3.74
C MET A 39 5.75 1.30 2.31
N ASP A 40 5.48 2.23 1.40
CA ASP A 40 5.83 2.12 -0.01
C ASP A 40 6.84 3.20 -0.39
N VAL A 41 7.75 2.85 -1.29
CA VAL A 41 8.62 3.81 -1.98
C VAL A 41 8.16 3.89 -3.43
N TRP A 42 7.91 5.11 -3.91
CA TRP A 42 7.37 5.37 -5.24
C TRP A 42 8.35 6.14 -6.10
N GLN A 43 8.32 5.88 -7.41
CA GLN A 43 9.10 6.60 -8.41
C GLN A 43 8.65 8.06 -8.53
N ALA A 44 7.34 8.32 -8.46
CA ALA A 44 6.75 9.65 -8.45
C ALA A 44 5.48 9.71 -7.58
N PRO A 45 5.10 10.90 -7.07
CA PRO A 45 3.83 11.09 -6.36
C PRO A 45 2.60 10.68 -7.18
N ALA A 46 2.62 10.94 -8.50
CA ALA A 46 1.52 10.59 -9.40
C ALA A 46 1.25 9.07 -9.49
N ASP A 47 2.29 8.24 -9.34
CA ASP A 47 2.12 6.77 -9.33
C ASP A 47 1.35 6.31 -8.09
N LEU A 48 1.65 6.90 -6.92
CA LEU A 48 0.91 6.67 -5.68
C LEU A 48 -0.55 7.14 -5.83
N GLU A 49 -0.78 8.34 -6.36
CA GLU A 49 -2.12 8.88 -6.58
C GLU A 49 -2.96 7.97 -7.49
N ALA A 50 -2.37 7.51 -8.60
CA ALA A 50 -3.03 6.58 -9.51
C ALA A 50 -3.38 5.27 -8.81
N PHE A 51 -2.45 4.69 -8.06
CA PHE A 51 -2.70 3.46 -7.29
C PHE A 51 -3.76 3.65 -6.20
N ALA A 52 -3.77 4.80 -5.52
CA ALA A 52 -4.74 5.11 -4.46
C ALA A 52 -6.19 5.04 -4.96
N THR A 53 -6.46 5.41 -6.22
CA THR A 53 -7.80 5.30 -6.81
C THR A 53 -8.34 3.87 -6.84
N VAL A 54 -7.46 2.87 -6.91
CA VAL A 54 -7.81 1.44 -6.87
C VAL A 54 -7.74 0.89 -5.44
N LEU A 55 -6.73 1.28 -4.67
CA LEU A 55 -6.51 0.80 -3.31
C LEU A 55 -7.65 1.19 -2.37
N MET A 56 -8.09 2.45 -2.38
CA MET A 56 -9.05 2.94 -1.36
C MET A 56 -10.38 2.18 -1.40
N PRO A 57 -11.01 1.94 -2.57
CA PRO A 57 -12.20 1.09 -2.64
C PRO A 57 -11.98 -0.36 -2.17
N VAL A 58 -10.79 -0.93 -2.45
CA VAL A 58 -10.45 -2.30 -2.01
C VAL A 58 -10.31 -2.38 -0.49
N LEU A 59 -9.71 -1.37 0.15
CA LEU A 59 -9.64 -1.29 1.62
C LEU A 59 -11.04 -1.25 2.23
N VAL A 60 -11.91 -0.39 1.70
CA VAL A 60 -13.30 -0.27 2.19
C VAL A 60 -14.08 -1.58 2.02
N LYS A 61 -13.96 -2.23 0.85
CA LYS A 61 -14.57 -3.55 0.58
C LYS A 61 -14.20 -4.59 1.65
N ASN A 62 -12.96 -4.54 2.13
CA ASN A 62 -12.42 -5.48 3.12
C ASN A 62 -12.60 -5.03 4.58
N GLY A 63 -13.46 -4.03 4.82
CA GLY A 63 -13.76 -3.52 6.16
C GLY A 63 -12.58 -2.81 6.82
N VAL A 64 -11.66 -2.27 6.01
CA VAL A 64 -10.53 -1.47 6.48
C VAL A 64 -10.86 0.00 6.28
N THR A 65 -10.87 0.77 7.38
CA THR A 65 -10.91 2.23 7.30
C THR A 65 -9.63 2.72 6.64
N PRO A 66 -9.70 3.39 5.48
CA PRO A 66 -8.52 3.87 4.79
C PRO A 66 -7.71 4.82 5.69
N PRO A 67 -6.42 4.55 5.91
CA PRO A 67 -5.57 5.48 6.66
C PRO A 67 -5.22 6.69 5.78
N GLU A 68 -5.10 7.86 6.40
CA GLU A 68 -4.44 9.00 5.75
C GLU A 68 -2.93 8.72 5.69
N PRO A 69 -2.33 8.63 4.49
CA PRO A 69 -0.92 8.32 4.36
C PRO A 69 -0.06 9.53 4.73
N GLN A 70 1.05 9.29 5.43
CA GLN A 70 2.10 10.29 5.61
C GLN A 70 3.05 10.20 4.41
N ILE A 71 3.23 11.32 3.70
CA ILE A 71 4.03 11.38 2.47
C ILE A 71 5.28 12.22 2.72
N TYR A 72 6.45 11.63 2.44
CA TYR A 72 7.75 12.28 2.59
C TYR A 72 8.55 12.19 1.30
N ARG A 73 9.28 13.26 0.96
CA ARG A 73 10.22 13.22 -0.16
C ARG A 73 11.47 12.45 0.26
N THR A 74 11.72 11.33 -0.40
CA THR A 74 12.94 10.55 -0.15
C THR A 74 14.18 11.34 -0.53
N HIS A 75 15.13 11.44 0.39
CA HIS A 75 16.42 12.07 0.14
C HIS A 75 17.47 11.08 -0.36
N LYS A 76 17.49 9.87 0.20
CA LYS A 76 18.45 8.80 -0.15
C LYS A 76 17.85 7.43 0.11
N VAL A 77 18.15 6.47 -0.76
CA VAL A 77 17.86 5.04 -0.58
C VAL A 77 19.19 4.29 -0.62
N ILE A 78 19.38 3.36 0.32
CA ILE A 78 20.53 2.46 0.38
C ILE A 78 19.97 1.04 0.47
N THR A 79 20.36 0.17 -0.46
CA THR A 79 20.00 -1.25 -0.51
C THR A 79 21.28 -2.08 -0.65
N SER A 80 21.29 -3.30 -0.11
CA SER A 80 22.42 -4.25 -0.19
C SER A 80 22.34 -5.15 -1.40
#